data_AF-A0A4Z1ADI9-F1
#
_entry.id   AF-A0A4Z1ADI9-F1
#
_cell.length_a   1.000
_cell.length_b   1.000
_cell.length_c   1.000
_cell.angle_alpha   90.00
_cell.angle_beta   90.00
_cell.angle_gamma   90.00
#
_symmetry.space_group_name_H-M   'P 1'
#
loop_
_entity.id
_entity.type
_entity.pdbx_description
1 polymer ?
#
loop_
_entity_poly.entity_id
_entity_poly.type
_entity_poly.pdbx_seq_one_letter_code
_entity_poly.pdbx_strand_id
1 'polypeptide(L)' 'MRKEYDFSKSKKNPYLKKLKKPITIRVDVDTIGYFKGLSDQTGIPYQNLINLYLAECASKHKKIDLSWK' A
#
# COMPACT_ATOMS: atom_id res chain seq x y z
N MET A 1 -17.09 -27.95 17.46
CA MET A 1 -16.96 -27.41 16.09
C MET A 1 -17.56 -28.40 15.10
N ARG A 2 -18.24 -27.94 14.04
CA ARG A 2 -18.77 -28.83 13.00
C ARG A 2 -17.61 -29.39 12.16
N LYS A 3 -17.73 -30.65 11.73
CA LYS A 3 -16.72 -31.35 10.94
C LYS A 3 -16.57 -30.77 9.53
N GLU A 4 -17.66 -30.33 8.91
CA GLU A 4 -17.64 -29.76 7.56
C GLU A 4 -18.64 -28.61 7.44
N TYR A 5 -18.26 -27.63 6.63
CA TYR A 5 -19.08 -26.48 6.26
C TYR A 5 -19.28 -26.51 4.74
N ASP A 6 -20.53 -26.54 4.32
CA ASP A 6 -20.90 -26.43 2.91
C ASP A 6 -20.95 -24.94 2.51
N PHE A 7 -20.03 -24.54 1.64
CA PHE A 7 -19.90 -23.17 1.14
C PHE A 7 -20.52 -22.96 -0.24
N SER A 8 -21.24 -23.95 -0.81
CA SER A 8 -21.82 -23.89 -2.16
C SER A 8 -22.76 -22.71 -2.41
N LYS A 9 -23.41 -22.18 -1.36
CA LYS A 9 -24.29 -20.98 -1.41
C LYS A 9 -23.63 -19.69 -0.91
N SER A 10 -22.32 -19.70 -0.71
CA SER A 10 -21.63 -18.56 -0.10
C SER A 10 -21.43 -17.43 -1.10
N LYS A 11 -21.72 -16.19 -0.66
CA LYS A 11 -21.47 -14.98 -1.45
C LYS A 11 -19.99 -14.59 -1.33
N LYS A 12 -19.33 -14.37 -2.47
CA LYS A 12 -17.93 -13.91 -2.50
C LYS A 12 -17.81 -12.60 -1.71
N ASN A 13 -16.92 -12.56 -0.73
CA ASN A 13 -16.77 -11.39 0.13
C ASN A 13 -16.39 -10.14 -0.73
N PRO A 14 -17.25 -9.10 -0.77
CA PRO A 14 -17.03 -7.92 -1.62
C PRO A 14 -15.78 -7.12 -1.20
N TYR A 15 -15.30 -7.28 0.03
CA TYR A 15 -14.10 -6.65 0.56
C TYR A 15 -12.81 -7.36 0.10
N LEU A 16 -12.89 -8.54 -0.54
CA LEU A 16 -11.72 -9.26 -1.06
C LEU A 16 -10.91 -8.44 -2.08
N LYS A 17 -11.58 -7.57 -2.85
CA LYS A 17 -10.92 -6.72 -3.86
C LYS A 17 -10.02 -5.63 -3.25
N LYS A 18 -10.20 -5.32 -1.97
CA LYS A 18 -9.46 -4.26 -1.25
C LYS A 18 -8.36 -4.82 -0.35
N LEU A 19 -8.08 -6.13 -0.38
CA LEU A 19 -6.97 -6.65 0.40
C LEU A 19 -5.66 -6.07 -0.10
N LYS A 20 -4.88 -5.50 0.83
CA LYS A 20 -3.49 -5.14 0.60
C LYS A 20 -2.74 -6.39 0.17
N LYS A 21 -2.12 -6.35 -1.00
CA LYS A 21 -1.20 -7.40 -1.44
C LYS A 21 0.17 -7.08 -0.84
N PRO A 22 0.78 -7.97 -0.05
CA PRO A 22 2.15 -7.77 0.39
C PRO A 22 3.06 -7.81 -0.84
N ILE A 23 3.88 -6.76 -0.99
CA ILE A 23 4.86 -6.66 -2.08
C ILE A 23 6.21 -6.27 -1.51
N THR A 24 7.27 -6.78 -2.11
CA THR A 24 8.64 -6.37 -1.81
C THR A 24 9.08 -5.33 -2.83
N ILE A 25 9.33 -4.11 -2.39
CA ILE A 25 9.86 -3.01 -3.22
C ILE A 25 11.26 -2.67 -2.72
N ARG A 26 12.20 -2.47 -3.65
CA ARG A 26 13.51 -1.89 -3.32
C ARG A 26 13.37 -0.38 -3.32
N VAL A 27 13.82 0.24 -2.23
CA VAL A 27 13.76 1.69 -2.02
C VAL A 27 15.11 2.12 -1.46
N ASP A 28 15.63 3.26 -1.93
CA ASP A 28 16.89 3.81 -1.46
C ASP A 28 16.84 4.16 0.03
N VAL A 29 18.00 4.07 0.68
CA VAL A 29 18.14 4.31 2.13
C VAL A 29 17.70 5.74 2.49
N ASP A 30 18.04 6.72 1.67
CA ASP A 30 17.68 8.12 1.89
C ASP A 30 16.17 8.34 1.84
N THR A 31 15.50 7.69 0.88
CA THR A 31 14.04 7.74 0.74
C THR A 31 13.36 7.11 1.96
N ILE A 32 13.88 5.97 2.46
CA ILE A 32 13.38 5.37 3.70
C ILE A 32 13.59 6.32 4.89
N GLY A 33 14.75 6.98 4.96
CA GLY A 33 15.05 7.97 5.99
C GLY A 33 14.05 9.12 6.01
N TYR A 34 13.72 9.67 4.84
CA TYR A 34 12.71 10.71 4.68
C TYR A 34 11.33 10.29 5.24
N PHE A 35 10.84 9.10 4.85
CA PHE A 35 9.54 8.62 5.34
C PHE A 35 9.53 8.24 6.82
N LYS A 36 10.67 7.84 7.40
CA LYS A 36 10.80 7.63 8.84
C LYS A 36 10.68 8.96 9.60
N GLY A 37 11.36 10.02 9.16
CA GLY A 37 11.21 11.35 9.78
C GLY A 37 9.78 11.88 9.70
N LEU A 38 9.09 11.65 8.58
CA LEU A 38 7.65 11.96 8.43
C LEU A 38 6.77 11.12 9.36
N SER A 39 7.11 9.85 9.56
CA SER A 39 6.41 8.96 10.50
C SER A 39 6.50 9.49 11.93
N ASP A 40 7.65 10.00 12.34
CA ASP A 40 7.85 10.56 13.68
C ASP A 40 7.03 11.84 13.90
N GLN A 41 6.86 12.66 12.85
CA GLN A 41 6.07 13.90 12.92
C GLN A 41 4.56 13.66 12.88
N THR A 42 4.11 12.70 12.06
CA THR A 42 2.67 12.45 11.80
C THR A 42 2.08 11.36 12.70
N GLY A 43 2.92 10.55 13.34
CA GLY A 43 2.51 9.35 14.07
C GLY A 43 2.01 8.21 13.17
N ILE A 44 2.08 8.34 11.84
CA ILE A 44 1.64 7.32 10.89
C ILE A 44 2.86 6.48 10.49
N PRO A 45 2.80 5.14 10.54
CA PRO A 45 3.91 4.29 10.14
C PRO A 45 4.44 4.62 8.74
N TYR A 46 5.76 4.73 8.59
CA TYR A 46 6.42 5.09 7.31
C TYR A 46 5.95 4.22 6.12
N GLN A 47 5.66 2.94 6.33
CA GLN A 47 5.15 2.03 5.31
C GLN A 47 3.75 2.44 4.80
N ASN A 48 2.88 2.89 5.70
CA ASN A 48 1.57 3.41 5.33
C ASN A 48 1.71 4.75 4.60
N LEU A 49 2.63 5.62 5.03
CA LEU A 49 2.91 6.88 4.35
C LEU A 49 3.39 6.65 2.91
N ILE A 50 4.34 5.74 2.70
CA ILE A 50 4.80 5.36 1.35
C ILE A 50 3.61 4.93 0.48
N ASN A 51 2.75 4.04 1.01
CA ASN A 51 1.59 3.59 0.26
C ASN A 51 0.59 4.72 -0.04
N LEU A 52 0.36 5.65 0.90
CA LEU A 52 -0.53 6.80 0.71
C LEU A 52 0.00 7.74 -0.37
N TYR A 53 1.31 8.03 -0.35
CA TYR A 53 1.96 8.86 -1.37
C TYR A 53 1.91 8.21 -2.75
N LEU A 54 2.16 6.91 -2.85
CA LEU A 54 2.03 6.17 -4.11
C LEU A 54 0.60 6.18 -4.64
N ALA A 55 -0.39 6.02 -3.76
CA ALA A 55 -1.81 6.11 -4.11
C ALA A 55 -2.16 7.51 -4.61
N GLU A 56 -1.67 8.56 -3.95
CA GLU A 56 -1.87 9.94 -4.38
C GLU A 56 -1.24 10.22 -5.75
N CYS A 57 0.00 9.75 -5.98
CA CYS A 57 0.65 9.85 -7.28
C CYS A 57 -0.16 9.18 -8.40
N ALA A 58 -0.72 8.00 -8.13
CA ALA A 58 -1.59 7.30 -9.06
C ALA A 58 -2.90 8.06 -9.33
N SER A 59 -3.56 8.57 -8.28
CA SER A 59 -4.79 9.37 -8.40
C SER A 59 -4.58 10.69 -9.15
N LYS A 60 -3.42 11.32 -8.98
CA LYS A 60 -3.07 12.57 -9.68
C LYS A 60 -2.47 12.33 -11.07
N HIS A 61 -2.34 11.08 -11.50
CA HIS A 61 -1.63 10.70 -12.73
C HIS A 61 -0.26 11.38 -12.87
N LYS A 62 0.45 11.55 -11.74
CA LYS A 62 1.79 12.16 -11.74
C LYS A 62 2.71 11.28 -12.57
N LYS A 63 3.23 11.83 -13.65
CA LYS A 63 4.30 11.23 -14.44
C LYS A 63 5.62 11.72 -13.89
N ILE A 64 6.58 10.82 -13.77
CA ILE A 64 7.96 11.22 -13.49
C ILE A 64 8.41 12.06 -14.67
N ASP A 65 8.87 13.26 -14.37
CA ASP A 65 9.53 14.09 -15.36
C ASP A 65 10.92 13.50 -15.63
N LEU A 66 11.09 12.96 -16.84
CA LEU A 66 12.32 12.33 -17.29
C LEU A 66 13.20 13.33 -18.06
N SER A 67 13.00 14.64 -17.89
CA SER A 67 13.76 15.67 -18.61
C SER A 67 15.20 15.85 -18.09
N TRP A 68 15.72 14.89 -17.32
CA TRP A 68 17.15 14.77 -17.08
C TRP A 68 17.85 14.33 -18.36
N LYS A 69 18.24 15.33 -19.15
CA LYS A 69 19.21 15.24 -20.24
C LYS A 69 20.51 15.91 -19.80
#